data_AF-A0A382CX94-F1
#
_entry.id   AF-A0A382CX94-F1
#
_cell.length_a   1.000
_cell.length_b   1.000
_cell.length_c   1.000
_cell.angle_alpha   90.00
_cell.angle_beta   90.00
_cell.angle_gamma   90.00
#
_symmetry.space_group_name_H-M   'P 1'
#
loop_
_entity.id
_entity.type
_entity.pdbx_description
1 polymer ?
#
loop_
_entity_poly.entity_id
_entity_poly.type
_entity_poly.pdbx_seq_one_letter_code
_entity_poly.pdbx_strand_id
1 'polypeptide(L)'
;WLLYLSFGEGGTFMQLGPAFAASYVAGYLAIFAPAGAGIREGVLLILLQPVMATETALVFAIITRLWTTTTELIPVLVLVVRQRIIPA
;
A
#
# COMPACT_ATOMS: atom_id res chain seq x y z
N TRP A 1 -5.13 7.80 -5.46
CA TRP A 1 -6.06 8.90 -5.82
C TRP A 1 -7.26 8.38 -6.60
N LEU A 2 -7.09 7.80 -7.80
CA LEU A 2 -8.23 7.28 -8.59
C LEU A 2 -9.06 6.22 -7.84
N LEU A 3 -8.41 5.30 -7.12
CA LEU A 3 -9.09 4.33 -6.27
C LEU A 3 -9.96 4.99 -5.17
N TYR A 4 -9.56 6.15 -4.66
CA TYR A 4 -10.36 6.84 -3.64
C TYR A 4 -11.63 7.41 -4.25
N LEU A 5 -11.50 8.06 -5.42
CA LEU A 5 -12.63 8.61 -6.17
C LEU A 5 -13.66 7.53 -6.57
N SER A 6 -13.24 6.27 -6.77
CA SER A 6 -14.17 5.19 -7.11
C SER A 6 -15.11 4.80 -5.96
N PHE A 7 -14.82 5.20 -4.72
CA PHE A 7 -15.74 5.00 -3.59
C PHE A 7 -16.79 6.11 -3.45
N GLY A 8 -16.77 7.12 -4.32
CA GLY A 8 -17.70 8.25 -4.25
C GLY A 8 -17.42 9.21 -3.09
N GLU A 9 -16.25 9.09 -2.47
CA GLU A 9 -15.83 9.88 -1.32
C GLU A 9 -15.35 11.29 -1.74
N GLY A 10 -15.76 12.31 -0.99
CA GLY A 10 -15.56 13.74 -1.33
C GLY A 10 -14.28 14.40 -0.80
N GLY A 11 -13.27 13.62 -0.42
CA GLY A 11 -12.03 14.13 0.19
C GLY A 11 -10.98 14.61 -0.80
N THR A 12 -9.87 15.10 -0.26
CA THR A 12 -8.79 15.73 -1.05
C THR A 12 -7.53 14.87 -1.08
N PHE A 13 -6.69 15.05 -2.10
CA PHE A 13 -5.40 14.36 -2.19
C PHE A 13 -4.54 14.59 -0.93
N MET A 14 -4.67 15.78 -0.32
CA MET A 14 -3.93 16.15 0.89
C MET A 14 -4.33 15.33 2.13
N GLN A 15 -5.53 14.73 2.15
CA GLN A 15 -5.96 13.84 3.23
C GLN A 15 -5.38 12.42 3.06
N LEU A 16 -5.25 11.95 1.82
CA LEU A 16 -4.88 10.56 1.52
C LEU A 16 -3.39 10.35 1.27
N GLY A 17 -2.75 11.28 0.56
CA GLY A 17 -1.35 11.19 0.17
C GLY A 17 -0.42 11.05 1.38
N PRO A 18 -0.51 11.95 2.36
CA PRO A 18 0.27 11.85 3.60
C PRO A 18 -0.04 10.59 4.40
N ALA A 19 -1.30 10.17 4.49
CA ALA A 19 -1.68 8.94 5.19
C ALA A 19 -1.04 7.69 4.56
N PHE A 20 -1.05 7.61 3.23
CA PHE A 20 -0.37 6.55 2.48
C PHE A 20 1.16 6.59 2.69
N ALA A 21 1.78 7.77 2.63
CA ALA A 21 3.21 7.90 2.85
C ALA A 21 3.61 7.50 4.28
N ALA A 22 2.84 7.95 5.28
CA ALA A 22 3.06 7.61 6.68
C ALA A 22 2.92 6.11 6.95
N SER A 23 1.92 5.44 6.35
CA SER A 23 1.78 3.99 6.49
C SER A 23 2.94 3.22 5.87
N TYR A 24 3.49 3.72 4.75
CA TYR A 24 4.68 3.15 4.12
C TYR A 24 5.91 3.25 5.01
N VAL A 25 6.14 4.44 5.60
CA VAL A 25 7.23 4.67 6.55
C VAL A 25 7.08 3.78 7.77
N ALA A 26 5.88 3.68 8.35
CA ALA A 26 5.62 2.78 9.48
C ALA A 26 5.94 1.31 9.12
N GLY A 27 5.55 0.87 7.92
CA GLY A 27 5.90 -0.46 7.41
C GLY A 27 7.40 -0.68 7.24
N TYR A 28 8.18 0.34 6.86
CA TYR A 28 9.65 0.25 6.81
C TYR A 28 10.29 0.21 8.19
N LEU A 29 9.73 0.93 9.16
CA LEU A 29 10.20 0.92 10.55
C LEU A 29 9.91 -0.41 11.26
N ALA A 30 8.86 -1.11 10.84
CA ALA A 30 8.50 -2.43 11.36
C ALA A 30 9.41 -3.53 10.78
N ILE A 31 10.68 -3.54 11.18
CA ILE A 31 11.70 -4.51 10.71
C ILE A 31 11.35 -5.98 10.97
N PHE A 32 10.46 -6.24 11.92
CA PHE A 32 9.97 -7.58 12.25
C PHE A 32 8.83 -8.05 11.34
N ALA A 33 8.19 -7.12 10.62
CA ALA A 33 7.08 -7.39 9.72
C ALA A 33 7.63 -7.48 8.28
N PRO A 34 7.65 -8.67 7.65
CA PRO A 34 8.18 -8.81 6.30
C PRO A 34 7.38 -7.93 5.33
N ALA A 35 8.10 -7.09 4.57
CA ALA A 35 7.53 -6.09 3.68
C ALA A 35 6.46 -5.17 4.34
N GLY A 36 6.52 -4.99 5.67
CA GLY A 36 5.55 -4.20 6.43
C GLY A 36 4.15 -4.81 6.50
N ALA A 37 4.00 -6.13 6.27
CA ALA A 37 2.71 -6.82 6.29
C ALA A 37 1.96 -6.64 7.63
N GLY A 38 0.67 -6.35 7.57
CA GLY A 38 -0.18 -6.01 8.71
C GLY A 38 0.00 -4.58 9.20
N ILE A 39 1.23 -4.05 9.20
CA ILE A 39 1.53 -2.70 9.69
C ILE A 39 1.06 -1.64 8.69
N ARG A 40 1.34 -1.83 7.40
CA ARG A 40 0.93 -0.86 6.38
C ARG A 40 -0.58 -0.75 6.30
N GLU A 41 -1.28 -1.87 6.34
CA GLU A 41 -2.74 -1.94 6.27
C GLU A 41 -3.37 -1.34 7.53
N GLY A 42 -2.87 -1.72 8.71
CA GLY A 42 -3.38 -1.24 9.98
C GLY A 42 -3.17 0.26 10.18
N VAL A 43 -1.97 0.77 9.88
CA VAL A 43 -1.67 2.21 9.99
C VAL A 43 -2.48 3.00 8.97
N LEU A 44 -2.58 2.53 7.73
CA LEU A 44 -3.38 3.21 6.71
C LEU A 44 -4.87 3.23 7.09
N LEU A 45 -5.41 2.13 7.61
CA LEU A 45 -6.77 2.07 8.15
C LEU A 45 -6.99 3.15 9.22
N ILE A 46 -6.15 3.16 10.26
CA ILE A 46 -6.27 4.10 11.39
C ILE A 46 -6.22 5.56 10.91
N LEU A 47 -5.29 5.88 10.00
CA LEU A 47 -5.13 7.24 9.49
C LEU A 47 -6.29 7.70 8.59
N LEU A 48 -7.05 6.78 8.00
CA LEU A 48 -8.15 7.08 7.09
C LEU A 48 -9.52 7.10 7.76
N GLN A 49 -9.69 6.49 8.94
CA GLN A 49 -10.94 6.53 9.70
C GLN A 49 -11.54 7.94 9.91
N PRO A 50 -10.75 9.04 10.04
CA PRO A 50 -11.32 10.39 10.16
C PRO A 50 -12.01 10.92 8.90
N VAL A 51 -11.76 10.32 7.74
CA VAL A 51 -12.22 10.83 6.43
C VAL A 51 -13.03 9.83 5.62
N MET A 52 -13.14 8.57 6.06
CA MET A 52 -13.99 7.55 5.44
C MET A 52 -14.45 6.52 6.47
N ALA A 53 -15.54 5.80 6.17
CA ALA A 53 -16.03 4.72 7.02
C ALA A 53 -14.97 3.63 7.22
N THR A 54 -14.97 2.99 8.39
CA THR A 54 -13.96 1.97 8.76
C THR A 54 -13.90 0.82 7.77
N GLU A 55 -15.06 0.37 7.29
CA GLU A 55 -15.18 -0.72 6.30
C GLU A 55 -14.53 -0.31 4.97
N THR A 56 -14.84 0.89 4.49
CA THR A 56 -14.24 1.48 3.27
C THR A 56 -12.73 1.66 3.43
N ALA A 57 -12.25 2.17 4.58
CA ALA A 57 -10.83 2.33 4.87
C ALA A 57 -10.07 1.00 4.86
N LEU A 58 -10.66 -0.05 5.41
CA LEU A 58 -10.05 -1.38 5.43
C LEU A 58 -9.92 -1.92 3.99
N VAL A 59 -11.00 -1.86 3.21
CA VAL A 59 -10.98 -2.31 1.81
C VAL A 59 -9.98 -1.49 1.00
N PHE A 60 -9.97 -0.18 1.18
CA PHE A 60 -9.02 0.73 0.52
C PHE A 60 -7.57 0.37 0.87
N ALA A 61 -7.28 0.14 2.15
CA ALA A 61 -5.94 -0.22 2.61
C ALA A 61 -5.47 -1.55 2.01
N ILE A 62 -6.34 -2.55 1.95
CA ILE A 62 -6.06 -3.86 1.35
C ILE A 62 -5.79 -3.73 -0.15
N ILE A 63 -6.65 -3.05 -0.91
CA ILE A 63 -6.47 -2.87 -2.37
C ILE A 63 -5.17 -2.10 -2.65
N THR A 64 -4.90 -1.06 -1.87
CA THR A 64 -3.68 -0.27 -1.97
C THR A 64 -2.44 -1.14 -1.71
N ARG A 65 -2.51 -2.07 -0.74
CA ARG A 65 -1.42 -3.01 -0.50
C ARG A 65 -1.25 -3.98 -1.67
N LEU A 66 -2.33 -4.57 -2.17
CA LEU A 66 -2.25 -5.47 -3.32
C LEU A 66 -1.61 -4.77 -4.52
N TRP A 67 -2.04 -3.55 -4.83
CA TRP A 67 -1.48 -2.75 -5.92
C TRP A 67 0.02 -2.46 -5.74
N THR A 68 0.42 -2.03 -4.54
CA THR A 68 1.83 -1.72 -4.25
C THR A 68 2.70 -2.98 -4.26
N THR A 69 2.25 -4.08 -3.65
CA THR A 69 2.94 -5.38 -3.69
C THR A 69 3.12 -5.86 -5.12
N THR A 70 2.08 -5.81 -5.96
CA THR A 70 2.18 -6.21 -7.37
C THR A 70 3.25 -5.38 -8.09
N THR A 71 3.29 -4.07 -7.85
CA THR A 71 4.31 -3.19 -8.43
C THR A 71 5.71 -3.52 -7.92
N GLU A 72 5.87 -3.79 -6.61
CA GLU A 72 7.13 -4.20 -5.97
C GLU A 72 7.64 -5.55 -6.51
N LEU A 73 6.75 -6.44 -6.97
CA LEU A 73 7.11 -7.73 -7.54
C LEU A 73 7.59 -7.66 -8.99
N ILE A 74 7.34 -6.57 -9.72
CA ILE A 74 7.78 -6.43 -11.13
C ILE A 74 9.32 -6.50 -11.24
N PRO A 75 10.11 -5.72 -10.48
CA PRO A 75 11.57 -5.84 -10.49
C PRO A 75 12.07 -7.24 -10.11
N VAL A 76 11.42 -7.88 -9.14
CA VAL A 76 11.75 -9.25 -8.72
C VAL A 76 11.59 -10.20 -9.90
N LEU A 77 10.46 -10.12 -10.62
CA LEU A 77 10.20 -10.94 -11.79
C LEU A 77 11.25 -10.71 -12.88
N VAL A 78 11.60 -9.46 -13.17
CA VAL A 78 12.63 -9.11 -14.17
C VAL A 78 13.99 -9.72 -13.80
N LEU A 79 14.41 -9.60 -12.54
CA LEU A 79 15.68 -10.14 -12.07
C LEU A 79 15.71 -11.67 -12.10
N VAL A 80 14.63 -12.32 -11.68
CA VAL A 80 14.50 -13.78 -11.71
C VAL A 80 14.56 -14.29 -13.15
N VAL A 81 13.85 -13.66 -14.09
CA VAL A 81 13.90 -14.04 -15.51
C VAL A 81 15.29 -13.84 -16.09
N ARG A 82 15.95 -12.72 -15.78
CA ARG A 82 17.32 -12.45 -16.25
C ARG A 82 18.32 -13.52 -15.78
N GLN A 83 18.26 -13.91 -14.51
CA GLN A 83 19.14 -14.95 -13.94
C GLN A 83 18.93 -16.32 -14.61
N ARG A 84 17.72 -16.62 -15.07
CA ARG A 84 17.41 -17.87 -15.77
C ARG A 84 17.95 -17.90 -17.20
N ILE A 85 18.04 -16.73 -17.87
CA ILE A 85 18.48 -16.61 -19.27
C ILE A 85 20.01 -16.53 -19.38
N ILE A 86 20.67 -15.86 -18.43
CA ILE A 86 22.14 -15.73 -18.39
C ILE A 86 22.61 -16.37 -17.07
N PRO A 87 22.70 -17.71 -17.01
CA PRO A 87 23.38 -18.36 -15.91
C PRO A 87 24.87 -17.97 -15.96
N ALA A 88 25.42 -17.54 -14.83
CA ALA A 88 26.84 -17.21 -14.67
C ALA A 88 27.74 -18.45 -14.80
#